data_AF-A0A1M6UD04-F1
#
_entry.id   AF-A0A1M6UD04-F1
#
_cell.length_a   1.000
_cell.length_b   1.000
_cell.length_c   1.000
_cell.angle_alpha   90.00
_cell.angle_beta   90.00
_cell.angle_gamma   90.00
#
_symmetry.space_group_name_H-M   'P 1'
#
loop_
_entity.id
_entity.type
_entity.pdbx_description
1 polymer ?
#
loop_
_entity_poly.entity_id
_entity_poly.type
_entity_poly.pdbx_seq_one_letter_code
_entity_poly.pdbx_strand_id
1 'polypeptide(L)'
;MRSPTTPRSRPARRARRAFCAGAVTALALGGSVSGAPAAAAAPPDCTWSPRAQRVLDGLLTSADPRRDRLVPALRTALARCPAPRPYFQRADWLWEPIVTDPVLDPDSAGMVADLASGDEYIANIGDFGVTLVGPERITDRTPRFTVDPSQYGPTLRDVPIPEGTEIAPGSDGHLAVADPVTGTVFNFWIARPDGDGWTAAGGAATDLTGDGRETSGGTSTGSNIARFAAVVRISEIAQGVIPHALFFSTDMAAEGECRYPAAKTDGSNMAGVDHPIPEGSRIQLDPAVDVDALDASPAAEVIARALQTYGAYVGDNGGARIAFLFEYGPHDPVYRDAGLVGGFAPLDGIPWDRLRVLAAWDGTTGGGECAGAE
;
A
#
# COMPACT_ATOMS: atom_id res chain seq x y z
N MET A 1 35.52 -60.15 -22.32
CA MET A 1 34.08 -59.80 -22.17
C MET A 1 33.95 -58.31 -22.46
N ARG A 2 33.18 -57.94 -23.47
CA ARG A 2 32.95 -56.54 -23.88
C ARG A 2 31.88 -55.94 -22.96
N SER A 3 32.19 -54.84 -22.28
CA SER A 3 31.20 -54.00 -21.59
C SER A 3 30.89 -52.75 -22.43
N PRO A 4 29.65 -52.23 -22.40
CA PRO A 4 29.13 -51.31 -23.39
C PRO A 4 29.45 -49.84 -23.06
N THR A 5 29.62 -49.06 -24.13
CA THR A 5 29.80 -47.60 -24.13
C THR A 5 28.53 -46.86 -23.71
N THR A 6 28.63 -46.04 -22.65
CA THR A 6 27.62 -45.06 -22.24
C THR A 6 27.68 -43.81 -23.13
N PRO A 7 26.55 -43.27 -23.64
CA PRO A 7 26.57 -42.02 -24.40
C PRO A 7 26.65 -40.81 -23.45
N ARG A 8 27.54 -39.86 -23.77
CA ARG A 8 27.65 -38.55 -23.09
C ARG A 8 26.33 -37.78 -23.26
N SER A 9 25.65 -37.48 -22.15
CA SER A 9 24.55 -36.51 -22.11
C SER A 9 25.11 -35.09 -22.31
N ARG A 10 24.50 -34.34 -23.24
CA ARG A 10 24.72 -32.89 -23.39
C ARG A 10 24.11 -32.17 -22.17
N PRO A 11 24.71 -31.08 -21.67
CA PRO A 11 24.10 -30.30 -20.60
C PRO A 11 22.81 -29.65 -21.11
N ALA A 12 21.74 -29.79 -20.32
CA ALA A 12 20.47 -29.14 -20.55
C ALA A 12 20.67 -27.63 -20.70
N ARG A 13 20.09 -27.06 -21.76
CA ARG A 13 20.00 -25.61 -21.97
C ARG A 13 19.35 -25.00 -20.72
N ARG A 14 20.06 -24.13 -20.01
CA ARG A 14 19.47 -23.22 -19.02
C ARG A 14 18.28 -22.52 -19.68
N ALA A 15 17.07 -22.73 -19.15
CA ALA A 15 15.93 -21.90 -19.47
C ALA A 15 16.32 -20.45 -19.16
N ARG A 16 16.38 -19.61 -20.19
CA ARG A 16 16.65 -18.18 -20.02
C ARG A 16 15.43 -17.58 -19.33
N ARG A 17 15.59 -17.13 -18.08
CA ARG A 17 14.62 -16.23 -17.44
C ARG A 17 14.45 -15.01 -18.34
N ALA A 18 13.23 -14.73 -18.76
CA ALA A 18 12.92 -13.53 -19.53
C ALA A 18 12.89 -12.34 -18.56
N PHE A 19 13.88 -11.46 -18.66
CA PHE A 19 13.87 -10.20 -17.93
C PHE A 19 13.01 -9.18 -18.71
N CYS A 20 12.12 -8.46 -18.03
CA CYS A 20 11.34 -7.35 -18.60
C CYS A 20 12.23 -6.28 -19.29
N ALA A 21 13.52 -6.22 -18.97
CA ALA A 21 14.51 -5.38 -19.65
C ALA A 21 14.66 -5.67 -21.16
N GLY A 22 14.34 -6.87 -21.64
CA GLY A 22 14.50 -7.26 -23.05
C GLY A 22 13.60 -6.46 -24.01
N ALA A 23 12.37 -6.14 -23.59
CA ALA A 23 11.43 -5.32 -24.35
C ALA A 23 11.77 -3.81 -24.24
N VAL A 24 12.22 -3.37 -23.06
CA VAL A 24 12.59 -1.98 -22.77
C VAL A 24 13.85 -1.54 -23.52
N THR A 25 14.82 -2.44 -23.69
CA THR A 25 16.06 -2.16 -24.45
C THR A 25 15.78 -1.98 -25.95
N ALA A 26 14.78 -2.68 -26.51
CA ALA A 26 14.38 -2.54 -27.91
C ALA A 26 13.71 -1.19 -28.20
N LEU A 27 12.94 -0.66 -27.24
CA LEU A 27 12.33 0.67 -27.31
C LEU A 27 13.36 1.81 -27.12
N ALA A 28 14.36 1.63 -26.25
CA ALA A 28 15.40 2.62 -25.99
C ALA A 28 16.41 2.78 -27.15
N LEU A 29 16.67 1.72 -27.94
CA LEU A 29 17.68 1.71 -29.01
C LEU A 29 17.15 2.08 -30.41
N GLY A 30 15.91 2.58 -30.54
CA GLY A 30 15.42 3.16 -31.81
C GLY A 30 15.09 2.14 -32.90
N GLY A 31 14.82 0.87 -32.55
CA GLY A 31 14.31 -0.12 -33.51
C GLY A 31 12.82 0.13 -33.79
N SER A 32 12.45 0.27 -35.06
CA SER A 32 11.05 0.26 -35.48
C SER A 32 10.46 -1.14 -35.25
N VAL A 33 9.59 -1.29 -34.26
CA VAL A 33 8.73 -2.48 -34.16
C VAL A 33 7.47 -2.19 -34.98
N SER A 34 7.45 -2.69 -36.22
CA SER A 34 6.23 -2.76 -37.01
C SER A 34 5.28 -3.73 -36.33
N GLY A 35 4.17 -3.20 -35.80
CA GLY A 35 3.16 -3.95 -35.06
C GLY A 35 3.10 -3.50 -33.61
N ALA A 36 2.15 -2.63 -33.29
CA ALA A 36 1.75 -2.42 -31.90
C ALA A 36 1.32 -3.80 -31.34
N PRO A 37 1.92 -4.30 -30.26
CA PRO A 37 1.41 -5.52 -29.67
C PRO A 37 0.05 -5.18 -29.06
N ALA A 38 -0.98 -5.84 -29.56
CA ALA A 38 -2.23 -5.99 -28.83
C ALA A 38 -1.93 -6.44 -27.39
N ALA A 39 -2.82 -6.08 -26.46
CA ALA A 39 -2.81 -6.42 -25.05
C ALA A 39 -2.28 -7.84 -24.76
N ALA A 40 -0.96 -7.98 -24.65
CA ALA A 40 -0.32 -9.21 -24.23
C ALA A 40 -0.22 -9.13 -22.71
N ALA A 41 -0.86 -10.09 -22.04
CA ALA A 41 -0.67 -10.32 -20.61
C ALA A 41 0.83 -10.38 -20.29
N ALA A 42 1.20 -9.89 -19.10
CA ALA A 42 2.57 -9.98 -18.64
C ALA A 42 3.06 -11.43 -18.70
N PRO A 43 4.30 -11.71 -19.14
CA PRO A 43 4.85 -13.03 -19.00
C PRO A 43 4.86 -13.39 -17.50
N PRO A 44 4.49 -14.62 -17.12
CA PRO A 44 4.30 -15.04 -15.72
C PRO A 44 5.57 -14.93 -14.86
N ASP A 45 6.72 -14.62 -15.46
CA ASP A 45 8.03 -14.48 -14.81
C ASP A 45 8.58 -13.04 -14.80
N CYS A 46 7.79 -12.01 -15.14
CA CYS A 46 8.31 -10.65 -15.04
C CYS A 46 8.53 -10.26 -13.57
N THR A 47 9.79 -10.10 -13.21
CA THR A 47 10.23 -9.61 -11.90
C THR A 47 10.73 -8.19 -12.07
N TRP A 48 10.22 -7.26 -11.26
CA TRP A 48 10.92 -5.99 -11.04
C TRP A 48 12.35 -6.30 -10.61
N SER A 49 13.30 -5.50 -11.05
CA SER A 49 14.66 -5.59 -10.55
C SER A 49 15.14 -4.22 -10.13
N PRO A 50 16.08 -4.11 -9.16
CA PRO A 50 16.76 -2.86 -8.86
C PRO A 50 17.40 -2.22 -10.10
N ARG A 51 17.69 -2.99 -11.16
CA ARG A 51 18.16 -2.48 -12.44
C ARG A 51 17.04 -1.81 -13.25
N ALA A 52 15.82 -2.33 -13.23
CA ALA A 52 14.67 -1.71 -13.87
C ALA A 52 14.29 -0.40 -13.17
N GLN A 53 14.29 -0.40 -11.83
CA GLN A 53 14.14 0.81 -11.01
C GLN A 53 15.16 1.88 -11.41
N ARG A 54 16.45 1.54 -11.41
CA ARG A 54 17.51 2.50 -11.78
C ARG A 54 17.39 3.05 -13.21
N VAL A 55 16.82 2.28 -14.14
CA VAL A 55 16.57 2.76 -15.50
C VAL A 55 15.41 3.75 -15.52
N LEU A 56 14.33 3.48 -14.77
CA LEU A 56 13.24 4.43 -14.59
C LEU A 56 13.75 5.70 -13.90
N ASP A 57 14.45 5.59 -12.78
CA ASP A 57 15.02 6.73 -12.05
C ASP A 57 15.95 7.58 -12.94
N GLY A 58 16.78 6.92 -13.76
CA GLY A 58 17.65 7.58 -14.73
C GLY A 58 16.89 8.30 -15.84
N LEU A 59 15.78 7.72 -16.32
CA LEU A 59 14.91 8.36 -17.33
C LEU A 59 14.15 9.56 -16.75
N LEU A 60 13.61 9.43 -15.53
CA LEU A 60 12.89 10.48 -14.80
C LEU A 60 13.78 11.70 -14.50
N THR A 61 15.08 11.49 -14.35
CA THR A 61 16.06 12.56 -14.12
C THR A 61 16.76 13.03 -15.40
N SER A 62 16.47 12.41 -16.55
CA SER A 62 17.08 12.77 -17.83
C SER A 62 16.35 13.90 -18.56
N ALA A 63 17.09 14.64 -19.38
CA ALA A 63 16.57 15.58 -20.37
C ALA A 63 16.29 14.90 -21.74
N ASP A 64 16.09 13.58 -21.77
CA ASP A 64 15.83 12.85 -23.01
C ASP A 64 14.48 13.30 -23.60
N PRO A 65 14.41 13.80 -24.85
CA PRO A 65 13.16 14.24 -25.48
C PRO A 65 12.15 13.11 -25.69
N ARG A 66 12.56 11.84 -25.53
CA ARG A 66 11.67 10.68 -25.58
C ARG A 66 11.02 10.38 -24.24
N ARG A 67 11.42 11.07 -23.16
CA ARG A 67 10.92 10.88 -21.79
C ARG A 67 9.40 10.85 -21.73
N ASP A 68 8.73 11.82 -22.35
CA ASP A 68 7.27 11.96 -22.31
C ASP A 68 6.54 10.77 -22.95
N ARG A 69 7.21 10.05 -23.86
CA ARG A 69 6.69 8.81 -24.46
C ARG A 69 7.13 7.55 -23.71
N LEU A 70 8.37 7.53 -23.23
CA LEU A 70 8.97 6.35 -22.60
C LEU A 70 8.50 6.17 -21.16
N VAL A 71 8.33 7.24 -20.39
CA VAL A 71 7.91 7.17 -18.99
C VAL A 71 6.51 6.56 -18.83
N PRO A 72 5.47 7.00 -19.57
CA PRO A 72 4.15 6.37 -19.48
C PRO A 72 4.19 4.90 -19.89
N ALA A 73 4.85 4.57 -21.01
CA ALA A 73 4.97 3.20 -21.50
C ALA A 73 5.73 2.29 -20.51
N LEU A 74 6.78 2.83 -19.88
CA LEU A 74 7.54 2.11 -18.86
C LEU A 74 6.71 1.92 -17.60
N ARG A 75 6.01 2.94 -17.10
CA ARG A 75 5.07 2.84 -15.98
C ARG A 75 3.99 1.79 -16.24
N THR A 76 3.37 1.78 -17.42
CA THR A 76 2.38 0.76 -17.81
C THR A 76 2.98 -0.64 -17.87
N ALA A 77 4.21 -0.81 -18.39
CA ALA A 77 4.88 -2.10 -18.44
C ALA A 77 5.33 -2.58 -17.04
N LEU A 78 5.73 -1.64 -16.19
CA LEU A 78 6.16 -1.86 -14.81
C LEU A 78 4.98 -2.24 -13.91
N ALA A 79 3.81 -1.64 -14.10
CA ALA A 79 2.56 -2.03 -13.45
C ALA A 79 2.11 -3.47 -13.80
N ARG A 80 2.63 -4.04 -14.89
CA ARG A 80 2.33 -5.42 -15.33
C ARG A 80 3.28 -6.47 -14.73
N CYS A 81 4.35 -6.07 -14.04
CA CYS A 81 5.24 -6.99 -13.35
C CYS A 81 4.88 -6.97 -11.87
N PRO A 82 4.71 -8.10 -11.17
CA PRO A 82 4.67 -8.07 -9.72
C PRO A 82 5.94 -7.37 -9.20
N ALA A 83 5.75 -6.19 -8.60
CA ALA A 83 6.78 -5.55 -7.82
C ALA A 83 7.20 -6.53 -6.72
N PRO A 84 8.50 -6.69 -6.40
CA PRO A 84 8.95 -7.45 -5.27
C PRO A 84 8.28 -6.82 -4.08
N ARG A 85 7.41 -7.58 -3.43
CA ARG A 85 6.72 -7.18 -2.22
C ARG A 85 7.79 -6.89 -1.16
N PRO A 86 8.08 -5.63 -0.83
CA PRO A 86 9.20 -5.27 0.04
C PRO A 86 8.98 -5.73 1.50
N TYR A 87 7.73 -5.89 1.89
CA TYR A 87 7.27 -6.35 3.19
C TYR A 87 5.96 -7.11 3.01
N PHE A 88 5.60 -7.90 4.02
CA PHE A 88 4.39 -8.73 4.06
C PHE A 88 4.20 -9.50 2.76
N GLN A 89 5.19 -10.29 2.34
CA GLN A 89 5.14 -11.02 1.08
C GLN A 89 3.97 -12.00 0.98
N ARG A 90 3.34 -12.40 2.09
CA ARG A 90 2.13 -13.26 2.12
C ARG A 90 0.82 -12.47 2.13
N ALA A 91 0.85 -11.14 2.11
CA ALA A 91 -0.34 -10.28 2.08
C ALA A 91 -0.88 -10.10 0.66
N ASP A 92 -1.51 -11.13 0.09
CA ASP A 92 -2.12 -11.01 -1.25
C ASP A 92 -3.15 -9.88 -1.31
N TRP A 93 -3.89 -9.65 -0.22
CA TRP A 93 -4.86 -8.55 -0.11
C TRP A 93 -4.24 -7.16 -0.32
N LEU A 94 -2.96 -6.99 0.00
CA LEU A 94 -2.24 -5.73 -0.12
C LEU A 94 -1.69 -5.55 -1.54
N TRP A 95 -1.14 -6.62 -2.13
CA TRP A 95 -0.29 -6.53 -3.32
C TRP A 95 -0.96 -6.96 -4.62
N GLU A 96 -2.02 -7.79 -4.55
CA GLU A 96 -2.69 -8.26 -5.76
C GLU A 96 -3.65 -7.18 -6.31
N PRO A 97 -3.58 -6.89 -7.61
CA PRO A 97 -4.58 -6.07 -8.28
C PRO A 97 -5.98 -6.67 -8.12
N ILE A 98 -6.98 -5.81 -8.12
CA ILE A 98 -8.38 -6.25 -8.21
C ILE A 98 -8.58 -6.93 -9.57
N VAL A 99 -9.24 -8.09 -9.54
CA VAL A 99 -9.57 -8.85 -10.75
C VAL A 99 -10.45 -8.04 -11.70
N THR A 100 -10.43 -8.38 -12.99
CA THR A 100 -11.40 -7.82 -13.94
C THR A 100 -12.80 -8.30 -13.59
N ASP A 101 -13.79 -7.39 -13.65
CA ASP A 101 -15.19 -7.65 -13.32
C ASP A 101 -15.40 -8.27 -11.93
N PRO A 102 -14.96 -7.60 -10.83
CA PRO A 102 -15.12 -8.13 -9.49
C PRO A 102 -16.60 -8.20 -9.10
N VAL A 103 -16.91 -9.16 -8.22
CA VAL A 103 -18.23 -9.20 -7.58
C VAL A 103 -18.35 -8.04 -6.61
N LEU A 104 -19.38 -7.21 -6.81
CA LEU A 104 -19.68 -6.08 -5.94
C LEU A 104 -20.53 -6.52 -4.75
N ASP A 105 -20.36 -5.80 -3.65
CA ASP A 105 -21.23 -5.94 -2.50
C ASP A 105 -22.68 -5.61 -2.91
N PRO A 106 -23.69 -6.42 -2.50
CA PRO A 106 -25.09 -6.11 -2.77
C PRO A 106 -25.54 -4.71 -2.34
N ASP A 107 -24.94 -4.16 -1.28
CA ASP A 107 -25.18 -2.82 -0.75
C ASP A 107 -24.14 -1.79 -1.20
N SER A 108 -23.30 -2.12 -2.19
CA SER A 108 -22.28 -1.20 -2.71
C SER A 108 -22.86 0.15 -3.13
N ALA A 109 -24.10 0.21 -3.62
CA ALA A 109 -24.71 1.47 -4.03
C ALA A 109 -25.05 2.38 -2.85
N GLY A 110 -25.53 1.82 -1.73
CA GLY A 110 -25.82 2.57 -0.51
C GLY A 110 -24.53 3.09 0.14
N MET A 111 -23.55 2.20 0.32
CA MET A 111 -22.25 2.57 0.89
C MET A 111 -21.53 3.65 0.07
N VAL A 112 -21.59 3.57 -1.28
CA VAL A 112 -20.97 4.59 -2.15
C VAL A 112 -21.74 5.92 -2.10
N ALA A 113 -23.07 5.88 -2.01
CA ALA A 113 -23.85 7.11 -1.85
C ALA A 113 -23.48 7.83 -0.54
N ASP A 114 -23.37 7.09 0.57
CA ASP A 114 -22.96 7.65 1.86
C ASP A 114 -21.50 8.13 1.85
N LEU A 115 -20.59 7.36 1.24
CA LEU A 115 -19.19 7.76 1.04
C LEU A 115 -19.08 9.05 0.22
N ALA A 116 -19.87 9.21 -0.84
CA ALA A 116 -19.80 10.35 -1.74
C ALA A 116 -20.59 11.58 -1.26
N SER A 117 -21.48 11.41 -0.28
CA SER A 117 -22.29 12.49 0.29
C SER A 117 -21.57 13.28 1.39
N GLY A 118 -20.48 12.73 1.92
CA GLY A 118 -19.69 13.40 2.94
C GLY A 118 -18.76 14.48 2.38
N ASP A 119 -18.10 15.15 3.32
CA ASP A 119 -17.06 16.13 3.05
C ASP A 119 -15.70 15.59 3.56
N GLU A 120 -14.60 16.22 3.16
CA GLU A 120 -13.23 15.85 3.57
C GLU A 120 -12.72 14.50 3.01
N TYR A 121 -12.33 14.54 1.74
CA TYR A 121 -11.55 13.49 1.10
C TYR A 121 -10.08 13.93 1.06
N ILE A 122 -9.25 13.36 1.93
CA ILE A 122 -7.95 13.93 2.24
C ILE A 122 -6.81 12.90 2.19
N ALA A 123 -5.63 13.40 1.85
CA ALA A 123 -4.36 12.77 2.13
C ALA A 123 -3.83 13.27 3.48
N ASN A 124 -3.68 12.35 4.43
CA ASN A 124 -3.21 12.66 5.77
C ASN A 124 -1.69 12.57 5.85
N ILE A 125 -1.02 13.68 5.54
CA ILE A 125 0.45 13.78 5.47
C ILE A 125 1.06 14.48 6.70
N GLY A 126 0.23 15.10 7.54
CA GLY A 126 0.63 15.87 8.73
C GLY A 126 0.33 15.15 10.05
N ASP A 127 -0.60 15.69 10.83
CA ASP A 127 -0.80 15.34 12.24
C ASP A 127 -1.06 13.84 12.47
N PHE A 128 -1.72 13.15 11.53
CA PHE A 128 -1.95 11.71 11.61
C PHE A 128 -1.29 10.94 10.46
N GLY A 129 -0.23 11.50 9.87
CA GLY A 129 0.69 10.73 9.04
C GLY A 129 1.36 9.62 9.85
N VAL A 130 1.85 8.60 9.16
CA VAL A 130 2.46 7.41 9.77
C VAL A 130 3.97 7.51 9.70
N THR A 131 4.64 7.46 10.85
CA THR A 131 6.11 7.39 10.86
C THR A 131 6.57 5.99 10.49
N LEU A 132 7.34 5.88 9.41
CA LEU A 132 7.80 4.61 8.88
C LEU A 132 9.33 4.51 9.00
N VAL A 133 9.79 3.42 9.62
CA VAL A 133 11.19 3.05 9.66
C VAL A 133 11.35 1.75 8.87
N GLY A 134 11.80 1.88 7.62
CA GLY A 134 12.05 0.73 6.76
C GLY A 134 13.36 -0.01 7.10
N PRO A 135 13.54 -1.24 6.57
CA PRO A 135 14.71 -2.06 6.86
C PRO A 135 16.05 -1.38 6.53
N GLU A 136 16.06 -0.50 5.53
CA GLU A 136 17.23 0.28 5.10
C GLU A 136 17.73 1.29 6.13
N ARG A 137 16.90 1.64 7.14
CA ARG A 137 17.26 2.54 8.24
C ARG A 137 17.80 1.81 9.47
N ILE A 138 17.74 0.47 9.49
CA ILE A 138 18.19 -0.34 10.61
C ILE A 138 19.64 -0.79 10.40
N THR A 139 20.48 -0.51 11.38
CA THR A 139 21.91 -0.87 11.37
C THR A 139 22.29 -1.52 12.69
N ASP A 140 23.49 -2.10 12.78
CA ASP A 140 24.04 -2.67 14.03
C ASP A 140 24.20 -1.63 15.16
N ARG A 141 24.12 -0.33 14.83
CA ARG A 141 24.19 0.78 15.80
C ARG A 141 22.83 1.33 16.18
N THR A 142 21.75 0.87 15.57
CA THR A 142 20.40 1.34 15.90
C THR A 142 20.04 0.88 17.32
N PRO A 143 19.70 1.79 18.25
CA PRO A 143 19.35 1.40 19.61
C PRO A 143 18.07 0.57 19.61
N ARG A 144 18.00 -0.37 20.55
CA ARG A 144 16.89 -1.32 20.69
C ARG A 144 16.21 -1.12 22.04
N PHE A 145 14.90 -0.95 22.01
CA PHE A 145 14.10 -0.63 23.18
C PHE A 145 13.20 -1.79 23.58
N THR A 146 12.87 -1.84 24.87
CA THR A 146 11.67 -2.54 25.33
C THR A 146 10.56 -1.51 25.44
N VAL A 147 9.44 -1.75 24.76
CA VAL A 147 8.26 -0.89 24.80
C VAL A 147 7.12 -1.68 25.40
N ASP A 148 6.51 -1.14 26.45
CA ASP A 148 5.35 -1.71 27.14
C ASP A 148 4.10 -0.92 26.76
N PRO A 149 3.26 -1.41 25.82
CA PRO A 149 1.99 -0.76 25.49
C PRO A 149 1.09 -0.66 26.74
N SER A 150 0.59 0.54 27.01
CA SER A 150 -0.17 0.82 28.23
C SER A 150 -1.65 0.42 28.17
N GLN A 151 -2.20 0.22 26.97
CA GLN A 151 -3.61 -0.11 26.76
C GLN A 151 -3.80 -1.42 26.00
N TYR A 152 -3.12 -1.58 24.86
CA TYR A 152 -3.35 -2.69 23.96
C TYR A 152 -2.05 -3.37 23.51
N GLY A 153 -1.90 -4.64 23.85
CA GLY A 153 -0.81 -5.49 23.37
C GLY A 153 0.24 -5.86 24.41
N PRO A 154 1.13 -6.79 24.06
CA PRO A 154 2.16 -7.30 24.95
C PRO A 154 3.38 -6.37 25.00
N THR A 155 4.25 -6.58 25.99
CA THR A 155 5.62 -6.06 25.98
C THR A 155 6.35 -6.44 24.69
N LEU A 156 6.81 -5.44 23.94
CA LEU A 156 7.60 -5.61 22.72
C LEU A 156 9.07 -5.35 23.04
N ARG A 157 9.93 -6.36 22.79
CA ARG A 157 11.37 -6.30 23.09
C ARG A 157 12.18 -6.13 21.82
N ASP A 158 13.39 -5.62 21.98
CA ASP A 158 14.38 -5.46 20.92
C ASP A 158 13.91 -4.58 19.75
N VAL A 159 13.00 -3.63 19.98
CA VAL A 159 12.43 -2.76 18.96
C VAL A 159 13.49 -1.75 18.47
N PRO A 160 13.96 -1.81 17.20
CA PRO A 160 15.06 -0.97 16.76
C PRO A 160 14.56 0.39 16.25
N ILE A 161 14.58 1.41 17.11
CA ILE A 161 14.10 2.75 16.75
C ILE A 161 15.32 3.66 16.55
N PRO A 162 15.61 4.16 15.33
CA PRO A 162 16.73 5.08 15.10
C PRO A 162 16.62 6.35 15.95
N GLU A 163 17.76 6.85 16.42
CA GLU A 163 17.83 8.18 17.04
C GLU A 163 17.27 9.25 16.09
N GLY A 164 16.53 10.22 16.64
CA GLY A 164 15.89 11.28 15.85
C GLY A 164 14.68 10.82 15.03
N THR A 165 14.10 9.64 15.33
CA THR A 165 12.81 9.26 14.74
C THR A 165 11.73 10.27 15.16
N GLU A 166 11.27 11.04 14.19
CA GLU A 166 10.20 12.04 14.37
C GLU A 166 8.84 11.34 14.34
N ILE A 167 7.93 11.77 15.19
CA ILE A 167 6.55 11.26 15.26
C ILE A 167 5.59 12.38 14.84
N ALA A 168 4.56 12.02 14.10
CA ALA A 168 3.48 12.95 13.76
C ALA A 168 2.85 13.56 15.03
N PRO A 169 2.58 14.88 15.06
CA PRO A 169 2.20 15.58 16.28
C PRO A 169 0.77 15.31 16.75
N GLY A 170 -0.09 14.73 15.90
CA GLY A 170 -1.46 14.37 16.25
C GLY A 170 -1.52 13.30 17.33
N SER A 171 -2.71 13.11 17.91
CA SER A 171 -2.92 12.24 19.07
C SER A 171 -2.42 10.81 18.85
N ASP A 172 -2.50 10.31 17.62
CA ASP A 172 -2.27 8.90 17.31
C ASP A 172 -0.78 8.57 17.25
N GLY A 173 0.06 9.54 16.85
CA GLY A 173 1.48 9.38 16.49
C GLY A 173 1.91 7.95 16.19
N HIS A 174 1.38 7.44 15.09
CA HIS A 174 1.66 6.10 14.60
C HIS A 174 3.15 5.95 14.26
N LEU A 175 3.73 4.85 14.72
CA LEU A 175 5.09 4.43 14.39
C LEU A 175 5.05 2.98 13.94
N ALA A 176 5.66 2.69 12.80
CA ALA A 176 5.91 1.32 12.38
C ALA A 176 7.36 1.11 11.93
N VAL A 177 7.96 0.05 12.44
CA VAL A 177 9.39 -0.26 12.32
C VAL A 177 9.55 -1.67 11.75
N ALA A 178 10.07 -1.76 10.52
CA ALA A 178 10.38 -3.02 9.86
C ALA A 178 11.84 -3.42 10.14
N ASP A 179 12.03 -4.42 11.01
CA ASP A 179 13.34 -4.91 11.42
C ASP A 179 13.78 -6.14 10.62
N PRO A 180 14.79 -6.02 9.74
CA PRO A 180 15.29 -7.15 8.96
C PRO A 180 16.09 -8.15 9.80
N VAL A 181 16.56 -7.77 10.99
CA VAL A 181 17.38 -8.65 11.85
C VAL A 181 16.51 -9.70 12.53
N THR A 182 15.38 -9.27 13.11
CA THR A 182 14.42 -10.17 13.76
C THR A 182 13.36 -10.71 12.80
N GLY A 183 13.24 -10.14 11.60
CA GLY A 183 12.18 -10.49 10.66
C GLY A 183 10.80 -10.05 11.15
N THR A 184 10.73 -8.95 11.91
CA THR A 184 9.52 -8.47 12.57
C THR A 184 9.19 -7.05 12.12
N VAL A 185 7.90 -6.73 11.98
CA VAL A 185 7.40 -5.37 11.90
C VAL A 185 6.71 -5.05 13.21
N PHE A 186 7.24 -4.06 13.92
CA PHE A 186 6.63 -3.51 15.12
C PHE A 186 5.73 -2.34 14.73
N ASN A 187 4.48 -2.35 15.17
CA ASN A 187 3.48 -1.34 14.82
C ASN A 187 2.91 -0.77 16.12
N PHE A 188 2.82 0.55 16.22
CA PHE A 188 2.45 1.24 17.45
C PHE A 188 1.37 2.30 17.22
N TRP A 189 0.55 2.48 18.25
CA TRP A 189 -0.38 3.59 18.41
C TRP A 189 -0.04 4.38 19.67
N ILE A 190 -0.08 5.70 19.57
CA ILE A 190 0.41 6.71 20.53
C ILE A 190 1.87 6.44 20.93
N ALA A 191 2.75 6.20 19.94
CA ALA A 191 4.17 6.03 20.21
C ALA A 191 4.79 7.39 20.58
N ARG A 192 5.54 7.47 21.69
CA ARG A 192 6.20 8.71 22.12
C ARG A 192 7.59 8.43 22.67
N PRO A 193 8.58 9.30 22.39
CA PRO A 193 9.83 9.27 23.12
C PRO A 193 9.57 9.60 24.61
N ASP A 194 10.21 8.87 25.51
CA ASP A 194 10.12 9.08 26.96
C ASP A 194 11.51 8.94 27.59
N GLY A 195 12.15 10.08 27.88
CA GLY A 195 13.56 10.11 28.31
C GLY A 195 14.48 9.45 27.28
N ASP A 196 15.24 8.45 27.72
CA ASP A 196 16.10 7.63 26.86
C ASP A 196 15.37 6.41 26.26
N GLY A 197 14.03 6.35 26.37
CA GLY A 197 13.21 5.21 25.96
C GLY A 197 11.99 5.60 25.12
N TRP A 198 11.04 4.68 25.03
CA TRP A 198 9.81 4.83 24.23
C TRP A 198 8.61 4.25 24.96
N THR A 199 7.47 4.92 24.82
CA THR A 199 6.17 4.45 25.31
C THR A 199 5.19 4.32 24.14
N ALA A 200 4.13 3.53 24.34
CA ALA A 200 3.02 3.40 23.41
C ALA A 200 1.70 3.13 24.17
N ALA A 201 0.56 3.44 23.55
CA ALA A 201 -0.74 2.99 24.04
C ALA A 201 -1.09 1.62 23.45
N GLY A 202 -0.92 1.46 22.14
CA GLY A 202 -1.10 0.21 21.42
C GLY A 202 0.21 -0.29 20.81
N GLY A 203 0.39 -1.61 20.75
CA GLY A 203 1.55 -2.23 20.11
C GLY A 203 1.28 -3.64 19.61
N ALA A 204 1.72 -3.94 18.39
CA ALA A 204 1.67 -5.27 17.80
C ALA A 204 2.97 -5.60 17.06
N ALA A 205 3.31 -6.89 17.01
CA ALA A 205 4.41 -7.41 16.23
C ALA A 205 3.89 -8.39 15.18
N THR A 206 4.27 -8.18 13.93
CA THR A 206 3.91 -9.06 12.81
C THR A 206 5.16 -9.56 12.08
N ASP A 207 5.07 -10.73 11.46
CA ASP A 207 6.15 -11.26 10.63
C ASP A 207 6.39 -10.32 9.44
N LEU A 208 7.64 -9.87 9.23
CA LEU A 208 8.02 -9.02 8.11
C LEU A 208 7.70 -9.66 6.75
N THR A 209 7.64 -10.99 6.71
CA THR A 209 7.22 -11.79 5.56
C THR A 209 5.79 -12.30 5.64
N GLY A 210 5.04 -11.81 6.61
CA GLY A 210 3.68 -12.20 6.95
C GLY A 210 2.61 -11.72 5.99
N ASP A 211 1.36 -11.87 6.45
CA ASP A 211 0.15 -11.37 5.78
C ASP A 211 -0.23 -9.97 6.26
N GLY A 212 0.60 -9.31 7.07
CA GLY A 212 0.38 -7.92 7.49
C GLY A 212 -0.81 -7.72 8.43
N ARG A 213 -1.33 -8.79 9.06
CA ARG A 213 -2.43 -8.71 10.03
C ARG A 213 -1.92 -8.89 11.45
N GLU A 214 -2.40 -8.05 12.36
CA GLU A 214 -2.05 -8.06 13.77
C GLU A 214 -2.94 -9.05 14.52
N THR A 215 -2.41 -10.26 14.77
CA THR A 215 -3.19 -11.35 15.40
C THR A 215 -2.57 -11.83 16.72
N SER A 216 -1.46 -11.23 17.16
CA SER A 216 -0.68 -11.66 18.31
C SER A 216 -1.10 -11.01 19.64
N GLY A 217 -2.38 -10.64 19.79
CA GLY A 217 -2.93 -10.09 21.05
C GLY A 217 -2.63 -8.62 21.34
N GLY A 218 -2.14 -7.87 20.36
CA GLY A 218 -1.99 -6.41 20.41
C GLY A 218 -2.51 -5.76 19.14
N THR A 219 -2.66 -4.44 19.17
CA THR A 219 -3.19 -3.68 18.03
C THR A 219 -2.54 -2.31 17.91
N SER A 220 -2.38 -1.85 16.67
CA SER A 220 -1.97 -0.48 16.33
C SER A 220 -3.02 0.27 15.51
N THR A 221 -4.16 -0.35 15.16
CA THR A 221 -5.22 0.22 14.32
C THR A 221 -6.61 -0.30 14.73
N GLY A 222 -7.68 0.40 14.35
CA GLY A 222 -9.07 -0.03 14.49
C GLY A 222 -9.32 -1.43 13.93
N SER A 223 -8.66 -1.77 12.82
CA SER A 223 -8.89 -2.99 12.04
C SER A 223 -7.94 -4.16 12.28
N ASN A 224 -6.86 -3.98 13.06
CA ASN A 224 -5.72 -4.91 13.13
C ASN A 224 -5.00 -5.13 11.79
N ILE A 225 -5.13 -4.21 10.83
CA ILE A 225 -4.19 -4.15 9.70
C ILE A 225 -2.91 -3.49 10.21
N ALA A 226 -1.77 -4.15 10.01
CA ALA A 226 -0.48 -3.67 10.49
C ALA A 226 -0.21 -2.26 9.96
N ARG A 227 0.19 -1.34 10.84
CA ARG A 227 0.33 0.07 10.45
C ARG A 227 1.35 0.31 9.33
N PHE A 228 2.34 -0.56 9.17
CA PHE A 228 3.30 -0.53 8.06
C PHE A 228 2.69 -0.93 6.69
N ALA A 229 1.52 -1.57 6.67
CA ALA A 229 0.82 -1.98 5.46
C ALA A 229 -0.05 -0.84 4.91
N ALA A 230 -0.19 -0.81 3.58
CA ALA A 230 -1.15 0.04 2.86
C ALA A 230 -1.01 1.58 3.07
N VAL A 231 0.10 2.03 3.68
CA VAL A 231 0.46 3.45 3.80
C VAL A 231 1.18 3.92 2.55
N VAL A 232 0.72 5.03 1.97
CA VAL A 232 1.33 5.66 0.79
C VAL A 232 2.70 6.23 1.14
N ARG A 233 3.72 5.85 0.37
CA ARG A 233 5.11 6.28 0.60
C ARG A 233 5.43 7.56 -0.15
N ILE A 234 6.33 8.37 0.40
CA ILE A 234 6.88 9.56 -0.30
C ILE A 234 7.49 9.13 -1.65
N SER A 235 8.23 8.01 -1.65
CA SER A 235 8.85 7.49 -2.87
C SER A 235 7.86 7.07 -3.96
N GLU A 236 6.64 6.65 -3.61
CA GLU A 236 5.60 6.25 -4.55
C GLU A 236 4.97 7.46 -5.24
N ILE A 237 4.76 8.54 -4.49
CA ILE A 237 4.34 9.83 -5.04
C ILE A 237 5.42 10.39 -5.97
N ALA A 238 6.70 10.34 -5.59
CA ALA A 238 7.81 10.75 -6.46
C ALA A 238 7.87 9.96 -7.77
N GLN A 239 7.59 8.65 -7.71
CA GLN A 239 7.57 7.77 -8.89
C GLN A 239 6.29 7.90 -9.72
N GLY A 240 5.21 8.40 -9.12
CA GLY A 240 3.88 8.47 -9.69
C GLY A 240 3.20 7.11 -9.84
N VAL A 241 3.55 6.14 -8.98
CA VAL A 241 2.99 4.78 -8.98
C VAL A 241 2.93 4.27 -7.55
N ILE A 242 1.75 3.86 -7.10
CA ILE A 242 1.55 3.13 -5.83
C ILE A 242 1.19 1.67 -6.17
N PRO A 243 2.08 0.69 -5.93
CA PRO A 243 1.91 -0.69 -6.36
C PRO A 243 1.22 -1.57 -5.30
N HIS A 244 0.29 -1.01 -4.53
CA HIS A 244 -0.44 -1.73 -3.49
C HIS A 244 -1.80 -1.08 -3.19
N ALA A 245 -2.66 -1.82 -2.47
CA ALA A 245 -3.93 -1.30 -1.97
C ALA A 245 -3.69 -0.24 -0.89
N LEU A 246 -4.52 0.80 -0.87
CA LEU A 246 -4.40 1.88 0.10
C LEU A 246 -5.13 1.55 1.40
N PHE A 247 -4.81 2.28 2.46
CA PHE A 247 -5.54 2.28 3.72
C PHE A 247 -6.20 3.65 3.89
N PHE A 248 -7.45 3.66 4.32
CA PHE A 248 -8.11 4.89 4.75
C PHE A 248 -8.88 4.69 6.06
N SER A 249 -9.00 5.78 6.82
CA SER A 249 -9.97 5.90 7.90
C SER A 249 -11.21 6.65 7.43
N THR A 250 -12.34 6.40 8.09
CA THR A 250 -13.63 6.98 7.72
C THR A 250 -14.54 7.20 8.93
N ASP A 251 -15.38 8.23 8.87
CA ASP A 251 -16.40 8.58 9.89
C ASP A 251 -17.65 7.68 9.83
N MET A 252 -17.73 6.79 8.84
CA MET A 252 -18.82 5.85 8.66
C MET A 252 -18.41 4.39 8.84
N ALA A 253 -17.30 4.12 9.55
CA ALA A 253 -16.86 2.76 9.85
C ALA A 253 -17.94 2.03 10.67
N ALA A 254 -18.36 0.84 10.21
CA ALA A 254 -19.48 0.11 10.81
C ALA A 254 -19.15 -0.45 12.20
N GLU A 255 -20.12 -0.35 13.10
CA GLU A 255 -20.05 -0.93 14.44
C GLU A 255 -20.25 -2.45 14.36
N GLY A 256 -19.39 -3.21 15.05
CA GLY A 256 -19.57 -4.66 15.24
C GLY A 256 -19.43 -5.52 13.98
N GLU A 257 -19.07 -4.95 12.83
CA GLU A 257 -18.82 -5.69 11.59
C GLU A 257 -17.42 -5.38 11.05
N CYS A 258 -16.71 -6.43 10.65
CA CYS A 258 -15.50 -6.30 9.83
C CYS A 258 -15.36 -7.45 8.86
N ARG A 259 -14.51 -7.26 7.85
CA ARG A 259 -14.24 -8.20 6.78
C ARG A 259 -12.74 -8.41 6.65
N TYR A 260 -12.32 -9.57 6.18
CA TYR A 260 -10.91 -9.76 5.83
C TYR A 260 -10.44 -8.66 4.83
N PRO A 261 -9.26 -8.04 5.03
CA PRO A 261 -8.15 -8.45 5.91
C PRO A 261 -8.20 -7.89 7.32
N ALA A 262 -9.22 -7.11 7.70
CA ALA A 262 -9.40 -6.74 9.09
C ALA A 262 -9.55 -7.99 9.97
N ALA A 263 -9.22 -7.85 11.25
CA ALA A 263 -9.42 -8.90 12.25
C ALA A 263 -10.30 -8.46 13.42
N LYS A 264 -10.60 -7.15 13.51
CA LYS A 264 -11.55 -6.54 14.43
C LYS A 264 -12.09 -5.25 13.80
N THR A 265 -12.97 -4.55 14.51
CA THR A 265 -13.39 -3.18 14.19
C THR A 265 -13.44 -2.35 15.46
N ASP A 266 -13.17 -1.04 15.36
CA ASP A 266 -13.56 -0.03 16.36
C ASP A 266 -14.58 0.98 15.80
N GLY A 267 -15.18 0.65 14.66
CA GLY A 267 -16.19 1.44 13.99
C GLY A 267 -17.34 1.80 14.92
N SER A 268 -17.85 3.02 14.76
CA SER A 268 -18.92 3.57 15.58
C SER A 268 -19.99 4.29 14.77
N ASN A 269 -19.87 4.29 13.44
CA ASN A 269 -20.69 5.07 12.52
C ASN A 269 -20.87 6.51 13.02
N MET A 270 -19.77 7.22 13.25
CA MET A 270 -19.76 8.59 13.81
C MET A 270 -20.65 9.56 13.01
N ALA A 271 -20.72 9.36 11.70
CA ALA A 271 -21.56 10.14 10.80
C ALA A 271 -23.06 9.83 10.90
N GLY A 272 -23.44 8.71 11.51
CA GLY A 272 -24.83 8.28 11.64
C GLY A 272 -25.50 8.02 10.29
N VAL A 273 -24.78 7.47 9.32
CA VAL A 273 -25.31 7.16 8.00
C VAL A 273 -26.07 5.84 7.98
N ASP A 274 -26.91 5.65 6.95
CA ASP A 274 -27.78 4.48 6.82
C ASP A 274 -27.01 3.22 6.38
N HIS A 275 -25.93 3.39 5.62
CA HIS A 275 -25.11 2.31 5.07
C HIS A 275 -23.65 2.44 5.53
N PRO A 276 -23.36 2.29 6.85
CA PRO A 276 -21.99 2.33 7.33
C PRO A 276 -21.16 1.21 6.70
N ILE A 277 -19.88 1.48 6.45
CA ILE A 277 -18.99 0.56 5.73
C ILE A 277 -18.14 -0.25 6.73
N PRO A 278 -18.15 -1.59 6.70
CA PRO A 278 -17.34 -2.41 7.59
C PRO A 278 -15.84 -2.20 7.38
N GLU A 279 -15.07 -2.21 8.47
CA GLU A 279 -13.61 -2.23 8.36
C GLU A 279 -13.14 -3.49 7.62
N GLY A 280 -12.10 -3.33 6.79
CA GLY A 280 -11.61 -4.35 5.86
C GLY A 280 -12.42 -4.46 4.56
N SER A 281 -13.50 -3.70 4.39
CA SER A 281 -14.13 -3.55 3.07
C SER A 281 -13.17 -2.91 2.08
N ARG A 282 -13.08 -3.47 0.87
CA ARG A 282 -12.25 -2.93 -0.22
C ARG A 282 -13.10 -2.08 -1.15
N ILE A 283 -12.74 -0.81 -1.31
CA ILE A 283 -13.32 0.10 -2.31
C ILE A 283 -12.45 0.15 -3.56
N GLN A 284 -13.05 0.41 -4.71
CA GLN A 284 -12.38 0.58 -5.99
C GLN A 284 -12.96 1.78 -6.73
N LEU A 285 -12.10 2.64 -7.29
CA LEU A 285 -12.54 3.63 -8.26
C LEU A 285 -12.88 2.92 -9.58
N ASP A 286 -14.04 3.23 -10.17
CA ASP A 286 -14.48 2.64 -11.43
C ASP A 286 -13.35 2.66 -12.49
N PRO A 287 -12.91 1.49 -13.00
CA PRO A 287 -11.86 1.39 -14.01
C PRO A 287 -12.18 2.14 -15.33
N ALA A 288 -13.43 2.52 -15.56
CA ALA A 288 -13.85 3.31 -16.72
C ALA A 288 -13.64 4.82 -16.55
N VAL A 289 -13.28 5.31 -15.36
CA VAL A 289 -12.92 6.71 -15.14
C VAL A 289 -11.61 7.01 -15.87
N ASP A 290 -11.61 8.02 -16.73
CA ASP A 290 -10.41 8.51 -17.40
C ASP A 290 -9.64 9.43 -16.45
N VAL A 291 -8.65 8.86 -15.75
CA VAL A 291 -7.85 9.60 -14.76
C VAL A 291 -7.05 10.72 -15.40
N ASP A 292 -6.59 10.56 -16.65
CA ASP A 292 -5.82 11.57 -17.38
C ASP A 292 -6.67 12.80 -17.76
N ALA A 293 -7.99 12.70 -17.64
CA ALA A 293 -8.94 13.77 -17.94
C ALA A 293 -9.50 14.46 -16.67
N LEU A 294 -9.10 14.03 -15.48
CA LEU A 294 -9.55 14.65 -14.23
C LEU A 294 -8.86 16.01 -14.05
N ASP A 295 -9.61 16.98 -13.54
CA ASP A 295 -9.04 18.22 -13.01
C ASP A 295 -8.58 17.97 -11.57
N ALA A 296 -7.48 17.23 -11.44
CA ALA A 296 -6.96 16.73 -10.18
C ALA A 296 -5.48 17.11 -10.01
N SER A 297 -5.00 17.13 -8.76
CA SER A 297 -3.57 17.31 -8.51
C SER A 297 -2.77 16.09 -8.99
N PRO A 298 -1.45 16.23 -9.25
CA PRO A 298 -0.61 15.08 -9.62
C PRO A 298 -0.68 13.93 -8.61
N ALA A 299 -0.76 14.23 -7.31
CA ALA A 299 -0.94 13.21 -6.29
C ALA A 299 -2.32 12.54 -6.36
N ALA A 300 -3.39 13.32 -6.55
CA ALA A 300 -4.75 12.79 -6.69
C ALA A 300 -4.88 11.87 -7.91
N GLU A 301 -4.23 12.17 -9.04
CA GLU A 301 -4.16 11.25 -10.18
C GLU A 301 -3.47 9.92 -9.84
N VAL A 302 -2.35 9.97 -9.10
CA VAL A 302 -1.61 8.77 -8.69
C VAL A 302 -2.46 7.90 -7.76
N ILE A 303 -3.17 8.53 -6.81
CA ILE A 303 -4.10 7.88 -5.90
C ILE A 303 -5.28 7.28 -6.67
N ALA A 304 -5.88 8.02 -7.62
CA ALA A 304 -6.98 7.53 -8.45
C ALA A 304 -6.58 6.27 -9.24
N ARG A 305 -5.38 6.23 -9.84
CA ARG A 305 -4.88 5.03 -10.53
C ARG A 305 -4.65 3.85 -9.57
N ALA A 306 -4.17 4.13 -8.35
CA ALA A 306 -4.03 3.11 -7.32
C ALA A 306 -5.40 2.57 -6.89
N LEU A 307 -6.39 3.45 -6.71
CA LEU A 307 -7.78 3.08 -6.41
C LEU A 307 -8.43 2.25 -7.52
N GLN A 308 -8.11 2.50 -8.79
CA GLN A 308 -8.58 1.66 -9.90
C GLN A 308 -7.95 0.25 -9.87
N THR A 309 -6.64 0.18 -9.63
CA THR A 309 -5.86 -1.06 -9.80
C THR A 309 -5.91 -1.94 -8.55
N TYR A 310 -5.68 -1.36 -7.38
CA TYR A 310 -5.55 -2.05 -6.11
C TYR A 310 -6.64 -1.66 -5.10
N GLY A 311 -7.38 -0.58 -5.34
CA GLY A 311 -8.39 -0.12 -4.40
C GLY A 311 -7.83 0.34 -3.06
N ALA A 312 -8.71 0.47 -2.07
CA ALA A 312 -8.37 0.84 -0.71
C ALA A 312 -9.21 0.08 0.32
N TYR A 313 -8.63 -0.21 1.47
CA TYR A 313 -9.32 -0.83 2.58
C TYR A 313 -9.69 0.21 3.63
N VAL A 314 -10.93 0.13 4.10
CA VAL A 314 -11.34 0.76 5.36
C VAL A 314 -10.52 0.11 6.47
N GLY A 315 -9.80 0.87 7.28
CA GLY A 315 -8.96 0.27 8.30
C GLY A 315 -8.93 0.96 9.66
N ASP A 316 -9.60 2.10 9.79
CA ASP A 316 -9.78 2.80 11.05
C ASP A 316 -11.08 3.60 11.05
N ASN A 317 -11.67 3.77 12.23
CA ASN A 317 -12.66 4.79 12.48
C ASN A 317 -11.97 6.17 12.59
N GLY A 318 -12.42 7.16 11.82
CA GLY A 318 -11.77 8.48 11.73
C GLY A 318 -12.75 9.63 11.53
N GLY A 319 -12.31 10.88 11.70
CA GLY A 319 -13.22 12.04 11.63
C GLY A 319 -13.60 12.51 10.22
N ALA A 320 -12.83 12.15 9.20
CA ALA A 320 -13.05 12.55 7.82
C ALA A 320 -13.85 11.48 7.06
N ARG A 321 -14.52 11.85 5.96
CA ARG A 321 -15.24 10.86 5.13
C ARG A 321 -14.29 9.82 4.53
N ILE A 322 -13.18 10.26 3.95
CA ILE A 322 -12.08 9.40 3.52
C ILE A 322 -10.75 10.09 3.83
N ALA A 323 -9.99 9.55 4.78
CA ALA A 323 -8.62 9.97 5.02
C ALA A 323 -7.64 8.87 4.66
N PHE A 324 -6.91 9.02 3.56
CA PHE A 324 -5.82 8.11 3.20
C PHE A 324 -4.59 8.37 4.06
N LEU A 325 -3.89 7.31 4.44
CA LEU A 325 -2.75 7.38 5.36
C LEU A 325 -1.44 7.41 4.56
N PHE A 326 -0.62 8.40 4.86
CA PHE A 326 0.66 8.63 4.18
C PHE A 326 1.82 8.49 5.16
N GLU A 327 2.99 8.19 4.61
CA GLU A 327 4.25 8.32 5.31
C GLU A 327 4.40 9.76 5.81
N TYR A 328 4.68 9.90 7.12
CA TYR A 328 4.85 11.18 7.76
C TYR A 328 6.08 11.89 7.20
N GLY A 329 5.84 13.04 6.58
CA GLY A 329 6.84 13.89 5.98
C GLY A 329 6.19 15.15 5.41
N PRO A 330 5.42 15.91 6.20
CA PRO A 330 4.54 16.98 5.68
C PRO A 330 5.30 18.11 4.97
N HIS A 331 6.60 18.24 5.21
CA HIS A 331 7.47 19.24 4.60
C HIS A 331 8.32 18.69 3.45
N ASP A 332 8.14 17.42 3.07
CA ASP A 332 8.88 16.84 1.96
C ASP A 332 8.49 17.54 0.65
N PRO A 333 9.47 18.03 -0.14
CA PRO A 333 9.18 18.72 -1.40
C PRO A 333 8.41 17.85 -2.39
N VAL A 334 8.51 16.51 -2.33
CA VAL A 334 7.75 15.59 -3.19
C VAL A 334 6.25 15.78 -3.00
N TYR A 335 5.78 15.88 -1.76
CA TYR A 335 4.37 16.12 -1.46
C TYR A 335 3.92 17.48 -1.97
N ARG A 336 4.66 18.55 -1.66
CA ARG A 336 4.35 19.90 -2.14
C ARG A 336 4.28 19.96 -3.67
N ASP A 337 5.27 19.40 -4.36
CA ASP A 337 5.36 19.44 -5.82
C ASP A 337 4.29 18.59 -6.49
N ALA A 338 3.72 17.61 -5.78
CA ALA A 338 2.57 16.81 -6.20
C ALA A 338 1.21 17.42 -5.80
N GLY A 339 1.20 18.62 -5.22
CA GLY A 339 -0.02 19.32 -4.80
C GLY A 339 -0.56 18.93 -3.42
N LEU A 340 0.18 18.12 -2.64
CA LEU A 340 -0.15 17.80 -1.27
C LEU A 340 0.46 18.87 -0.35
N VAL A 341 -0.34 19.86 0.04
CA VAL A 341 0.09 20.99 0.88
C VAL A 341 -0.74 21.03 2.17
N GLY A 342 -0.07 21.25 3.29
CA GLY A 342 -0.69 21.23 4.63
C GLY A 342 -0.59 19.85 5.28
N GLY A 343 -1.30 19.65 6.41
CA GLY A 343 -1.36 18.34 7.08
C GLY A 343 -2.49 17.42 6.58
N PHE A 344 -3.54 18.03 6.03
CA PHE A 344 -4.76 17.39 5.55
C PHE A 344 -5.02 17.88 4.12
N ALA A 345 -4.28 17.34 3.16
CA ALA A 345 -4.33 17.84 1.79
C ALA A 345 -5.59 17.31 1.08
N PRO A 346 -6.42 18.16 0.46
CA PRO A 346 -7.62 17.70 -0.24
C PRO A 346 -7.25 16.91 -1.50
N LEU A 347 -8.05 15.89 -1.79
CA LEU A 347 -7.94 15.03 -2.98
C LEU A 347 -9.03 15.38 -4.00
N ASP A 348 -9.12 16.67 -4.32
CA ASP A 348 -10.10 17.20 -5.27
C ASP A 348 -9.93 16.59 -6.67
N GLY A 349 -11.04 16.51 -7.40
CA GLY A 349 -11.09 16.01 -8.77
C GLY A 349 -11.31 14.49 -8.89
N ILE A 350 -11.13 13.71 -7.81
CA ILE A 350 -11.50 12.29 -7.81
C ILE A 350 -13.03 12.15 -7.70
N PRO A 351 -13.70 11.41 -8.61
CA PRO A 351 -15.15 11.25 -8.57
C PRO A 351 -15.55 10.18 -7.56
N TRP A 352 -15.74 10.57 -6.30
CA TRP A 352 -16.08 9.66 -5.19
C TRP A 352 -17.42 8.94 -5.37
N ASP A 353 -18.35 9.50 -6.14
CA ASP A 353 -19.61 8.87 -6.56
C ASP A 353 -19.41 7.72 -7.57
N ARG A 354 -18.20 7.59 -8.13
CA ARG A 354 -17.80 6.52 -9.06
C ARG A 354 -16.99 5.42 -8.37
N LEU A 355 -17.04 5.35 -7.04
CA LEU A 355 -16.53 4.21 -6.29
C LEU A 355 -17.43 2.98 -6.44
N ARG A 356 -16.88 1.83 -6.05
CA ARG A 356 -17.55 0.54 -5.92
C ARG A 356 -17.01 -0.16 -4.68
N VAL A 357 -17.85 -0.89 -3.96
CA VAL A 357 -17.46 -1.74 -2.83
C VAL A 357 -17.47 -3.19 -3.28
N LEU A 358 -16.39 -3.92 -3.03
CA LEU A 358 -16.26 -5.31 -3.41
C LEU A 358 -16.95 -6.22 -2.37
N ALA A 359 -17.56 -7.32 -2.83
CA ALA A 359 -18.15 -8.32 -1.95
C ALA A 359 -17.11 -9.12 -1.14
N ALA A 360 -15.89 -9.23 -1.66
CA ALA A 360 -14.75 -9.84 -1.01
C ALA A 360 -13.45 -9.15 -1.44
N TRP A 361 -12.41 -9.26 -0.60
CA TRP A 361 -11.12 -8.60 -0.83
C TRP A 361 -10.47 -8.95 -2.19
N ASP A 362 -10.66 -10.17 -2.68
CA ASP A 362 -10.09 -10.69 -3.93
C ASP A 362 -11.01 -10.50 -5.15
N GLY A 363 -12.17 -9.85 -4.95
CA GLY A 363 -13.18 -9.64 -5.99
C GLY A 363 -14.03 -10.87 -6.31
N THR A 364 -13.99 -11.91 -5.47
CA THR A 364 -14.85 -13.10 -5.61
C THR A 364 -16.09 -13.02 -4.70
N THR A 365 -16.88 -14.10 -4.66
CA THR A 365 -18.00 -14.25 -3.72
C THR A 365 -17.52 -14.80 -2.38
N GLY A 366 -17.96 -14.21 -1.26
CA GLY A 366 -17.82 -14.81 0.07
C GLY A 366 -16.70 -14.20 0.93
N GLY A 367 -16.74 -12.88 1.14
CA GLY A 367 -15.92 -12.24 2.17
C GLY A 367 -16.21 -12.85 3.54
N GLY A 368 -15.18 -13.40 4.20
CA GLY A 368 -15.32 -13.89 5.56
C GLY A 368 -15.51 -12.72 6.52
N GLU A 369 -16.57 -12.77 7.33
CA GLU A 369 -16.70 -11.98 8.56
C GLU A 369 -15.47 -12.25 9.45
N CYS A 370 -14.87 -11.23 10.06
CA CYS A 370 -13.82 -11.51 11.04
C CYS A 370 -14.41 -12.13 12.30
N ALA A 371 -13.71 -13.09 12.89
CA ALA A 371 -14.07 -13.64 14.18
C ALA A 371 -13.83 -12.60 15.29
N GLY A 372 -14.88 -12.18 16.00
CA GLY A 372 -14.74 -11.49 17.29
C GLY A 372 -15.10 -10.01 17.30
N ALA A 373 -16.24 -9.62 16.75
CA ALA A 373 -16.93 -8.42 17.22
C ALA A 373 -17.49 -8.70 18.63
N GLU A 374 -16.66 -8.49 19.66
CA GLU A 374 -17.09 -8.35 21.05
C GLU A 374 -16.83 -6.93 21.55
#